data_AF-A0ABC8QXE5-F1
#
_entry.id   AF-A0ABC8QXE5-F1
#
_cell.length_a   1.000
_cell.length_b   1.000
_cell.length_c   1.000
_cell.angle_alpha   90.00
_cell.angle_beta   90.00
_cell.angle_gamma   90.00
#
_symmetry.space_group_name_H-M   'P 1'
#
loop_
_entity.id
_entity.type
_entity.pdbx_description
1 polymer ?
#
loop_
_entity_poly.entity_id
_entity_poly.type
_entity_poly.pdbx_seq_one_letter_code
_entity_poly.pdbx_strand_id
1 'polypeptide(L)'
;MATLLLFAFFVLSSALDMSIISYDEHHGEKSFSYLRTDGEVMTMYESWLVKHGKVYNALGEKERRFQIFKDNLRFIDNHNNAGEKATYTLGLNRFADLTNDEYRSVYLGVKPGTKRILSRTKVISDRYTLKVGESLPDSVDWRTKGAVGPVKDQGSCGSCWAFSTIGAVEGINQIVTGDMIPLSEQELVDCDTSYNEGCNGGLMDYAFQFIIDNGGIDSEEDYPYKGRDGRCDQYRKNAKVVAIDGYEDVTPNSEKALKKAVANQPISIAIEAGGRAFQFYSSGVFTGECGTALDHGVVAVGYGSENGKDYWIVRNSWGPDWGEAGYLRMERNLHDTDTGKCGIAIEPSYPVKTGQNPPNPGPSPPSPVKPPSVCDDYYSCSESSTCCCVYEFNGDCFAWGCCPLDGATCCDDHYSCCPHEYPVCNVYAGTCQMSKDNPLGVKAMKRTLAKRTLAKRMWTHGIEGKKTSA
;
A
#
# COMPACT_ATOMS: atom_id res chain seq x y z
N MET A 1 15.31 62.03 -37.44
CA MET A 1 16.11 60.97 -38.09
C MET A 1 16.90 60.29 -36.99
N ALA A 2 16.32 59.30 -36.33
CA ALA A 2 16.36 57.88 -36.69
C ALA A 2 17.71 57.23 -36.33
N THR A 3 17.75 56.58 -35.17
CA THR A 3 18.53 55.36 -34.97
C THR A 3 17.94 54.64 -33.75
N LEU A 4 17.04 53.69 -34.03
CA LEU A 4 16.56 52.69 -33.08
C LEU A 4 17.72 51.73 -32.77
N LEU A 5 18.02 51.50 -31.50
CA LEU A 5 18.84 50.38 -31.04
C LEU A 5 17.96 49.48 -30.17
N LEU A 6 17.46 48.42 -30.80
CA LEU A 6 16.81 47.27 -30.16
C LEU A 6 17.91 46.45 -29.47
N PHE A 7 17.94 46.46 -28.14
CA PHE A 7 18.70 45.49 -27.34
C PHE A 7 17.87 44.21 -27.20
N ALA A 8 18.22 43.18 -27.95
CA ALA A 8 17.74 41.82 -27.73
C ALA A 8 18.59 41.17 -26.62
N PHE A 9 18.00 40.96 -25.45
CA PHE A 9 18.56 40.08 -24.42
C PHE A 9 18.27 38.63 -24.80
N PHE A 10 19.27 37.94 -25.36
CA PHE A 10 19.29 36.48 -25.40
C PHE A 10 19.86 35.99 -24.07
N VAL A 11 19.00 35.48 -23.18
CA VAL A 11 19.41 34.69 -22.03
C VAL A 11 19.56 33.25 -22.51
N LEU A 12 20.79 32.81 -22.78
CA LEU A 12 21.09 31.37 -22.80
C LEU A 12 21.12 30.89 -21.35
N SER A 13 20.04 30.21 -20.95
CA SER A 13 20.05 29.38 -19.75
C SER A 13 20.77 28.07 -20.08
N SER A 14 22.00 27.93 -19.60
CA SER A 14 22.69 26.64 -19.52
C SER A 14 22.71 26.22 -18.05
N ALA A 15 21.68 25.48 -17.63
CA ALA A 15 21.73 24.69 -16.41
C ALA A 15 22.46 23.38 -16.71
N LEU A 16 23.72 23.27 -16.28
CA LEU A 16 24.33 21.97 -16.01
C LEU A 16 24.27 21.77 -14.50
N ASP A 17 23.23 21.08 -14.06
CA ASP A 17 23.14 20.57 -12.69
C ASP A 17 23.96 19.27 -12.63
N MET A 18 25.26 19.43 -12.40
CA MET A 18 26.16 18.34 -12.03
C MET A 18 26.40 18.44 -10.53
N SER A 19 25.61 17.68 -9.77
CA SER A 19 25.89 17.36 -8.38
C SER A 19 26.12 15.85 -8.23
N ILE A 20 27.09 15.33 -8.99
CA ILE A 20 27.92 14.20 -8.53
C ILE A 20 29.14 14.85 -7.89
N ILE A 21 29.14 14.96 -6.57
CA ILE A 21 30.34 15.35 -5.83
C ILE A 21 31.33 14.19 -5.96
N SER A 22 32.25 14.34 -6.91
CA SER A 22 33.56 13.69 -6.89
C SER A 22 34.30 14.19 -5.66
N TYR A 23 34.26 13.42 -4.57
CA TYR A 23 35.10 13.68 -3.41
C TYR A 23 36.46 13.05 -3.68
N ASP A 24 37.35 13.90 -4.17
CA ASP A 24 38.69 13.56 -4.60
C ASP A 24 39.65 13.35 -3.41
N GLU A 25 40.59 12.44 -3.65
CA GLU A 25 41.99 12.40 -3.23
C GLU A 25 42.45 13.32 -2.06
N HIS A 26 43.12 12.68 -1.08
CA HIS A 26 43.94 13.26 0.01
C HIS A 26 43.30 13.50 1.38
N HIS A 27 42.92 12.41 2.08
CA HIS A 27 43.00 12.37 3.55
C HIS A 27 43.79 11.15 4.02
N GLY A 28 44.79 11.42 4.86
CA GLY A 28 45.89 10.54 5.22
C GLY A 28 45.49 9.23 5.91
N GLU A 29 46.37 8.25 5.73
CA GLU A 29 46.36 6.91 6.29
C GLU A 29 45.94 6.87 7.77
N LYS A 30 44.68 6.50 8.00
CA LYS A 30 44.26 5.79 9.20
C LYS A 30 43.30 4.66 8.82
N SER A 31 43.89 3.48 8.62
CA SER A 31 43.27 2.13 8.71
C SER A 31 42.04 1.83 7.84
N PHE A 32 42.25 1.52 6.56
CA PHE A 32 41.26 1.02 5.60
C PHE A 32 41.04 -0.52 5.66
N SER A 33 41.15 -1.18 6.81
CA SER A 33 41.05 -2.66 6.86
C SER A 33 39.63 -3.23 6.79
N TYR A 34 38.58 -2.40 6.61
CA TYR A 34 37.18 -2.81 6.68
C TYR A 34 36.34 -2.53 5.43
N LEU A 35 36.90 -1.91 4.38
CA LEU A 35 36.15 -1.71 3.13
C LEU A 35 36.28 -2.94 2.23
N ARG A 36 35.13 -3.57 1.92
CA ARG A 36 35.05 -4.66 0.93
C ARG A 36 35.49 -4.17 -0.45
N THR A 37 36.15 -5.05 -1.21
CA THR A 37 36.54 -4.80 -2.59
C THR A 37 35.31 -4.79 -3.51
N ASP A 38 35.40 -4.10 -4.65
CA ASP A 38 34.31 -4.04 -5.63
C ASP A 38 33.90 -5.43 -6.14
N GLY A 39 34.83 -6.38 -6.27
CA GLY A 39 34.54 -7.76 -6.65
C GLY A 39 33.74 -8.52 -5.58
N GLU A 40 34.04 -8.31 -4.30
CA GLU A 40 33.26 -8.90 -3.19
C GLU A 40 31.85 -8.30 -3.14
N VAL A 41 31.73 -6.97 -3.27
CA VAL A 41 30.42 -6.30 -3.28
C VAL A 41 29.58 -6.74 -4.47
N MET A 42 30.18 -6.91 -5.65
CA MET A 42 29.48 -7.44 -6.83
C MET A 42 28.98 -8.87 -6.59
N THR A 43 29.79 -9.73 -5.99
CA THR A 43 29.38 -11.10 -5.65
C THR A 43 28.20 -11.11 -4.67
N MET A 44 28.24 -10.24 -3.66
CA MET A 44 27.14 -10.05 -2.72
C MET A 44 25.87 -9.55 -3.41
N TYR A 45 26.01 -8.60 -4.34
CA TYR A 45 24.90 -8.04 -5.10
C TYR A 45 24.22 -9.09 -5.98
N GLU A 46 24.97 -9.86 -6.77
CA GLU A 46 24.39 -10.94 -7.59
C GLU A 46 23.65 -11.98 -6.75
N SER A 47 24.22 -12.35 -5.58
CA SER A 47 23.56 -13.26 -4.64
C SER A 47 22.28 -12.65 -4.05
N TRP A 48 22.31 -11.37 -3.74
CA TRP A 48 21.15 -10.61 -3.24
C TRP A 48 20.04 -10.51 -4.30
N LEU A 49 20.39 -10.30 -5.57
CA LEU A 49 19.42 -10.27 -6.68
C LEU A 49 18.65 -11.60 -6.77
N VAL A 50 19.36 -12.72 -6.72
CA VAL A 50 18.75 -14.05 -6.75
C VAL A 50 17.85 -14.28 -5.53
N LYS A 51 18.34 -13.95 -4.33
CA LYS A 51 17.58 -14.12 -3.08
C LYS A 51 16.26 -13.34 -3.09
N HIS A 52 16.26 -12.12 -3.64
CA HIS A 52 15.10 -11.23 -3.65
C HIS A 52 14.34 -11.23 -4.98
N GLY A 53 14.67 -12.12 -5.92
CA GLY A 53 13.98 -12.26 -7.21
C GLY A 53 14.05 -11.01 -8.10
N LYS A 54 15.13 -10.23 -8.01
CA LYS A 54 15.29 -8.95 -8.72
C LYS A 54 15.84 -9.17 -10.12
N VAL A 55 15.20 -8.56 -11.12
CA VAL A 55 15.59 -8.63 -12.54
C VAL A 55 15.51 -7.24 -13.15
N TYR A 56 16.56 -6.81 -13.86
CA TYR A 56 16.59 -5.52 -14.57
C TYR A 56 16.90 -5.75 -16.04
N ASN A 57 16.02 -5.26 -16.92
CA ASN A 57 16.13 -5.42 -18.37
C ASN A 57 16.53 -4.11 -19.09
N ALA A 58 16.48 -2.98 -18.39
CA ALA A 58 16.84 -1.69 -18.95
C ALA A 58 18.36 -1.50 -18.95
N LEU A 59 18.89 -0.99 -20.06
CA LEU A 59 20.32 -0.73 -20.23
C LEU A 59 20.82 0.25 -19.15
N GLY A 60 21.86 -0.12 -18.41
CA GLY A 60 22.44 0.72 -17.36
C GLY A 60 21.73 0.67 -16.00
N GLU A 61 20.52 0.08 -15.93
CA GLU A 61 19.77 0.04 -14.67
C GLU A 61 20.43 -0.90 -13.65
N LYS A 62 20.95 -2.05 -14.09
CA LYS A 62 21.64 -2.99 -13.20
C LYS A 62 22.88 -2.34 -12.57
N GLU A 63 23.64 -1.58 -13.35
CA GLU A 63 24.83 -0.85 -12.92
C GLU A 63 24.48 0.28 -11.95
N ARG A 64 23.42 1.04 -12.23
CA ARG A 64 22.89 2.06 -11.31
C ARG A 64 22.47 1.44 -9.96
N ARG A 65 21.69 0.36 -10.01
CA ARG A 65 21.21 -0.38 -8.83
C ARG A 65 22.38 -0.96 -8.01
N PHE A 66 23.44 -1.41 -8.69
CA PHE A 66 24.67 -1.84 -8.03
C PHE A 66 25.37 -0.71 -7.25
N GLN A 67 25.46 0.51 -7.81
CA GLN A 67 26.05 1.64 -7.08
C GLN A 67 25.23 2.01 -5.84
N ILE A 68 23.91 1.99 -5.95
CA ILE A 68 23.00 2.22 -4.80
C ILE A 68 23.18 1.14 -3.74
N PHE A 69 23.23 -0.14 -4.16
CA PHE A 69 23.49 -1.27 -3.27
C PHE A 69 24.83 -1.13 -2.53
N LYS A 70 25.89 -0.74 -3.25
CA LYS A 70 27.22 -0.52 -2.68
C LYS A 70 27.21 0.58 -1.62
N ASP A 71 26.52 1.70 -1.88
CA ASP A 71 26.38 2.79 -0.91
C ASP A 71 25.57 2.37 0.32
N ASN A 72 24.45 1.67 0.13
CA ASN A 72 23.65 1.12 1.23
C ASN A 72 24.42 0.11 2.07
N LEU A 73 25.20 -0.77 1.43
CA LEU A 73 26.04 -1.73 2.13
C LEU A 73 27.10 -1.04 2.99
N ARG A 74 27.74 0.02 2.47
CA ARG A 74 28.69 0.82 3.24
C ARG A 74 28.03 1.47 4.47
N PHE A 75 26.82 2.01 4.31
CA PHE A 75 26.06 2.56 5.44
C PHE A 75 25.76 1.49 6.50
N ILE A 76 25.32 0.30 6.09
CA ILE A 76 25.04 -0.83 6.97
C ILE A 76 26.31 -1.28 7.71
N ASP A 77 27.44 -1.43 7.01
CA ASP A 77 28.70 -1.82 7.63
C ASP A 77 29.17 -0.78 8.63
N ASN A 78 29.11 0.51 8.28
CA ASN A 78 29.52 1.58 9.17
C ASN A 78 28.69 1.58 10.46
N HIS A 79 27.37 1.38 10.36
CA HIS A 79 26.50 1.26 11.53
C HIS A 79 26.85 0.03 12.38
N ASN A 80 26.94 -1.14 11.76
CA ASN A 80 27.17 -2.40 12.48
C ASN A 80 28.58 -2.49 13.07
N ASN A 81 29.57 -1.80 12.51
CA ASN A 81 30.96 -1.78 12.98
C ASN A 81 31.28 -0.60 13.94
N ALA A 82 30.33 0.32 14.19
CA ALA A 82 30.54 1.49 15.06
C ALA A 82 30.73 1.15 16.56
N GLY A 83 30.78 -0.14 16.93
CA GLY A 83 31.18 -0.63 18.26
C GLY A 83 30.06 -1.23 19.10
N GLU A 84 30.43 -1.77 20.27
CA GLU A 84 29.64 -2.62 21.19
C GLU A 84 28.38 -1.98 21.81
N LYS A 85 27.96 -0.78 21.38
CA LYS A 85 26.83 -0.02 21.95
C LYS A 85 25.60 0.06 21.06
N ALA A 86 25.64 -0.52 19.85
CA ALA A 86 24.47 -0.53 18.98
C ALA A 86 23.39 -1.46 19.56
N THR A 87 22.25 -0.89 19.99
CA THR A 87 21.10 -1.66 20.49
C THR A 87 20.32 -2.35 19.38
N TYR A 88 20.65 -2.04 18.11
CA TYR A 88 20.05 -2.61 16.91
C TYR A 88 21.07 -2.74 15.78
N THR A 89 20.79 -3.67 14.86
CA THR A 89 21.58 -3.94 13.66
C THR A 89 20.81 -3.60 12.39
N LEU A 90 21.56 -3.25 11.36
CA LEU A 90 21.04 -3.05 10.00
C LEU A 90 21.40 -4.25 9.11
N GLY A 91 20.60 -4.48 8.07
CA GLY A 91 20.78 -5.63 7.19
C GLY A 91 20.37 -5.35 5.74
N LEU A 92 20.94 -6.14 4.83
CA LEU A 92 20.57 -6.14 3.41
C LEU A 92 19.21 -6.82 3.22
N ASN A 93 18.15 -6.02 3.26
CA ASN A 93 16.79 -6.44 2.95
C ASN A 93 16.42 -6.13 1.48
N ARG A 94 15.15 -6.30 1.11
CA ARG A 94 14.64 -6.08 -0.27
C ARG A 94 14.78 -4.66 -0.81
N PHE A 95 15.10 -3.68 0.03
CA PHE A 95 15.25 -2.27 -0.33
C PHE A 95 16.71 -1.86 -0.57
N ALA A 96 17.66 -2.80 -0.52
CA ALA A 96 19.08 -2.49 -0.63
C ALA A 96 19.49 -1.86 -1.98
N ASP A 97 18.70 -2.03 -3.04
CA ASP A 97 18.91 -1.43 -4.36
C ASP A 97 18.21 -0.06 -4.55
N LEU A 98 17.57 0.47 -3.50
CA LEU A 98 16.82 1.73 -3.55
C LEU A 98 17.56 2.84 -2.81
N THR A 99 17.53 4.05 -3.37
CA THR A 99 17.90 5.24 -2.61
C THR A 99 16.87 5.48 -1.50
N ASN A 100 17.22 6.28 -0.49
CA ASN A 100 16.26 6.60 0.56
C ASN A 100 15.04 7.38 0.00
N ASP A 101 15.24 8.23 -1.01
CA ASP A 101 14.14 8.95 -1.67
C ASP A 101 13.22 8.03 -2.49
N GLU A 102 13.79 7.05 -3.21
CA GLU A 102 13.00 6.02 -3.91
C GLU A 102 12.19 5.18 -2.91
N TYR A 103 12.80 4.80 -1.78
CA TYR A 103 12.11 4.10 -0.70
C TYR A 103 10.95 4.94 -0.12
N ARG A 104 11.23 6.20 0.23
CA ARG A 104 10.25 7.13 0.83
C ARG A 104 9.06 7.39 -0.09
N SER A 105 9.31 7.52 -1.39
CA SER A 105 8.26 7.84 -2.37
C SER A 105 7.35 6.66 -2.74
N VAL A 106 7.80 5.41 -2.53
CA VAL A 106 7.09 4.21 -2.98
C VAL A 106 6.45 3.43 -1.82
N TYR A 107 7.08 3.38 -0.65
CA TYR A 107 6.69 2.46 0.43
C TYR A 107 6.07 3.14 1.66
N LEU A 108 6.08 4.47 1.71
CA LEU A 108 5.44 5.25 2.77
C LEU A 108 4.05 5.73 2.32
N GLY A 109 3.13 5.85 3.27
CA GLY A 109 1.72 6.12 2.99
C GLY A 109 1.41 7.58 2.70
N VAL A 110 2.16 8.53 3.26
CA VAL A 110 1.88 9.97 3.08
C VAL A 110 2.87 10.58 2.10
N LYS A 111 2.36 11.08 0.96
CA LYS A 111 3.19 11.79 -0.01
C LYS A 111 3.61 13.18 0.51
N PRO A 112 4.87 13.60 0.28
CA PRO A 112 5.33 14.95 0.62
C PRO A 112 4.46 16.01 -0.06
N GLY A 113 3.94 16.96 0.73
CA GLY A 113 3.14 18.08 0.22
C GLY A 113 1.62 17.89 0.27
N THR A 114 1.12 16.69 0.63
CA THR A 114 -0.31 16.51 0.92
C THR A 114 -0.64 17.28 2.21
N LYS A 115 -1.49 18.31 2.10
CA LYS A 115 -2.05 18.97 3.27
C LYS A 115 -2.85 17.90 4.01
N ARG A 116 -2.43 17.53 5.22
CA ARG A 116 -3.25 16.73 6.13
C ARG A 116 -4.55 17.50 6.32
N ILE A 117 -5.59 17.11 5.60
CA ILE A 117 -6.92 17.70 5.78
C ILE A 117 -7.27 17.41 7.23
N LEU A 118 -7.52 18.48 7.98
CA LEU A 118 -7.85 18.46 9.40
C LEU A 118 -8.74 17.26 9.67
N SER A 119 -8.28 16.38 10.58
CA SER A 119 -9.05 15.18 10.90
C SER A 119 -10.46 15.59 11.30
N ARG A 120 -11.44 14.76 10.97
CA ARG A 120 -12.70 14.71 11.71
C ARG A 120 -12.36 14.71 13.21
N THR A 121 -13.13 15.43 14.02
CA THR A 121 -12.88 15.65 15.46
C THR A 121 -12.41 14.36 16.12
N LYS A 122 -11.16 14.34 16.63
CA LYS A 122 -10.60 13.18 17.36
C LYS A 122 -11.59 12.72 18.43
N VAL A 123 -11.87 11.42 18.48
CA VAL A 123 -12.75 10.80 19.48
C VAL A 123 -11.88 10.41 20.67
N ILE A 124 -11.31 11.41 21.33
CA ILE A 124 -10.41 11.21 22.48
C ILE A 124 -11.21 10.58 23.62
N SER A 125 -10.73 9.44 24.11
CA SER A 125 -11.36 8.68 25.19
C SER A 125 -10.47 8.57 26.41
N ASP A 126 -11.06 8.71 27.59
CA ASP A 126 -10.38 8.49 28.87
C ASP A 126 -10.27 7.01 29.26
N ARG A 127 -10.79 6.09 28.43
CA ARG A 127 -10.80 4.63 28.69
C ARG A 127 -9.41 4.10 29.05
N TYR A 128 -8.39 4.54 28.33
CA TYR A 128 -7.00 4.12 28.51
C TYR A 128 -6.12 5.19 29.18
N THR A 129 -6.71 6.21 29.81
CA THR A 129 -5.94 7.09 30.68
C THR A 129 -5.46 6.31 31.91
N LEU A 130 -4.15 6.33 32.16
CA LEU A 130 -3.54 5.59 33.26
C LEU A 130 -3.90 6.27 34.60
N LYS A 131 -4.52 5.51 35.51
CA LYS A 131 -4.90 6.03 36.83
C LYS A 131 -3.75 5.88 37.82
N VAL A 132 -3.69 6.77 38.81
CA VAL A 132 -2.68 6.70 39.87
C VAL A 132 -2.82 5.39 40.64
N GLY A 133 -1.72 4.64 40.76
CA GLY A 133 -1.69 3.35 41.46
C GLY A 133 -2.09 2.14 40.60
N GLU A 134 -2.42 2.35 39.32
CA GLU A 134 -2.72 1.26 38.39
C GLU A 134 -1.43 0.58 37.91
N SER A 135 -1.31 -0.73 38.12
CA SER A 135 -0.21 -1.55 37.62
C SER A 135 -0.60 -2.22 36.30
N LEU A 136 0.20 -2.02 35.26
CA LEU A 136 0.09 -2.75 34.00
C LEU A 136 1.07 -3.93 33.97
N PRO A 137 0.83 -4.96 33.14
CA PRO A 137 1.84 -5.99 32.89
C PRO A 137 3.20 -5.38 32.49
N ASP A 138 4.28 -6.07 32.85
CA ASP A 138 5.64 -5.64 32.47
C ASP A 138 5.88 -5.81 30.97
N SER A 139 5.34 -6.89 30.39
CA SER A 139 5.38 -7.17 28.96
C SER A 139 4.03 -7.70 28.45
N VAL A 140 3.73 -7.37 27.20
CA VAL A 140 2.57 -7.86 26.46
C VAL A 140 3.03 -8.21 25.06
N ASP A 141 2.57 -9.35 24.55
CA ASP A 141 2.79 -9.78 23.17
C ASP A 141 1.53 -10.48 22.64
N TRP A 142 0.73 -9.76 21.87
CA TRP A 142 -0.52 -10.27 21.32
C TRP A 142 -0.33 -11.40 20.31
N ARG A 143 0.88 -11.57 19.75
CA ARG A 143 1.21 -12.69 18.86
C ARG A 143 1.08 -14.02 19.60
N THR A 144 1.54 -14.05 20.86
CA THR A 144 1.44 -15.24 21.73
C THR A 144 0.01 -15.56 22.16
N LYS A 145 -0.91 -14.61 21.99
CA LYS A 145 -2.34 -14.74 22.31
C LYS A 145 -3.19 -15.04 21.08
N GLY A 146 -2.58 -15.20 19.91
CA GLY A 146 -3.27 -15.43 18.64
C GLY A 146 -3.96 -14.19 18.06
N ALA A 147 -3.87 -13.02 18.71
CA ALA A 147 -4.56 -11.79 18.30
C ALA A 147 -3.74 -10.93 17.32
N VAL A 148 -2.87 -11.58 16.55
CA VAL A 148 -2.05 -10.93 15.51
C VAL A 148 -1.91 -11.89 14.34
N GLY A 149 -2.37 -11.47 13.16
CA GLY A 149 -2.25 -12.24 11.93
C GLY A 149 -0.83 -12.32 11.37
N PRO A 150 -0.61 -13.13 10.33
CA PRO A 150 0.68 -13.21 9.65
C PRO A 150 1.09 -11.85 9.06
N VAL A 151 2.38 -11.50 9.07
CA VAL A 151 2.84 -10.26 8.44
C VAL A 151 2.54 -10.28 6.94
N LYS A 152 1.92 -9.22 6.45
CA LYS A 152 1.56 -9.01 5.04
C LYS A 152 2.53 -8.01 4.37
N ASP A 153 2.38 -7.83 3.07
CA ASP A 153 3.20 -6.93 2.25
C ASP A 153 2.31 -5.99 1.42
N GLN A 154 2.39 -4.68 1.69
CA GLN A 154 1.66 -3.63 0.96
C GLN A 154 2.22 -3.38 -0.45
N GLY A 155 3.38 -3.94 -0.79
CA GLY A 155 4.04 -3.68 -2.06
C GLY A 155 4.35 -2.19 -2.26
N SER A 156 4.12 -1.70 -3.48
CA SER A 156 4.39 -0.31 -3.89
C SER A 156 3.20 0.64 -3.73
N CYS A 157 2.22 0.27 -2.90
CA CYS A 157 1.01 1.06 -2.66
C CYS A 157 1.11 1.72 -1.28
N GLY A 158 0.81 3.02 -1.20
CA GLY A 158 0.75 3.80 0.05
C GLY A 158 -0.47 3.46 0.92
N SER A 159 -0.73 2.17 1.11
CA SER A 159 -1.91 1.62 1.82
C SER A 159 -1.61 1.19 3.26
N CYS A 160 -0.50 1.63 3.85
CA CYS A 160 -0.13 1.30 5.23
C CYS A 160 -1.24 1.66 6.24
N TRP A 161 -2.05 2.68 5.96
CA TRP A 161 -3.23 3.05 6.74
C TRP A 161 -4.28 1.92 6.77
N ALA A 162 -4.51 1.23 5.65
CA ALA A 162 -5.42 0.09 5.57
C ALA A 162 -4.85 -1.11 6.34
N PHE A 163 -3.58 -1.44 6.15
CA PHE A 163 -2.91 -2.52 6.91
C PHE A 163 -2.89 -2.26 8.42
N SER A 164 -2.64 -1.02 8.83
CA SER A 164 -2.69 -0.62 10.24
C SER A 164 -4.09 -0.80 10.83
N THR A 165 -5.11 -0.36 10.09
CA THR A 165 -6.53 -0.50 10.48
C THR A 165 -6.91 -1.97 10.62
N ILE A 166 -6.68 -2.77 9.57
CA ILE A 166 -7.04 -4.19 9.54
C ILE A 166 -6.32 -4.96 10.65
N GLY A 167 -5.03 -4.72 10.89
CA GLY A 167 -4.31 -5.40 11.95
C GLY A 167 -4.88 -5.13 13.36
N ALA A 168 -5.45 -3.95 13.61
CA ALA A 168 -6.14 -3.66 14.88
C ALA A 168 -7.54 -4.29 14.94
N VAL A 169 -8.29 -4.30 13.83
CA VAL A 169 -9.63 -4.93 13.75
C VAL A 169 -9.54 -6.45 13.89
N GLU A 170 -8.58 -7.09 13.21
CA GLU A 170 -8.26 -8.51 13.37
C GLU A 170 -7.96 -8.84 14.85
N GLY A 171 -7.13 -8.02 15.49
CA GLY A 171 -6.73 -8.22 16.88
C GLY A 171 -7.90 -8.13 17.86
N ILE A 172 -8.72 -7.08 17.78
CA ILE A 172 -9.88 -6.96 18.67
C ILE A 172 -10.94 -8.04 18.37
N ASN A 173 -11.08 -8.47 17.12
CA ASN A 173 -11.97 -9.57 16.76
C ASN A 173 -11.58 -10.85 17.47
N GLN A 174 -10.31 -11.26 17.36
CA GLN A 174 -9.79 -12.44 18.05
C GLN A 174 -9.98 -12.34 19.57
N ILE A 175 -9.78 -11.16 20.16
CA ILE A 175 -9.94 -10.95 21.61
C ILE A 175 -11.40 -11.14 22.06
N VAL A 176 -12.37 -10.66 21.28
CA VAL A 176 -13.79 -10.65 21.65
C VAL A 176 -14.51 -11.95 21.27
N THR A 177 -14.24 -12.49 20.08
CA THR A 177 -14.95 -13.68 19.56
C THR A 177 -14.16 -14.97 19.72
N GLY A 178 -12.84 -14.88 19.78
CA GLY A 178 -11.94 -16.03 19.73
C GLY A 178 -11.53 -16.45 18.32
N ASP A 179 -11.97 -15.73 17.27
CA ASP A 179 -11.70 -16.08 15.89
C ASP A 179 -10.68 -15.14 15.21
N MET A 180 -9.67 -15.73 14.58
CA MET A 180 -8.67 -14.99 13.83
C MET A 180 -9.03 -15.10 12.35
N ILE A 181 -9.72 -14.08 11.84
CA ILE A 181 -10.16 -14.00 10.45
C ILE A 181 -9.26 -13.01 9.72
N PRO A 182 -8.49 -13.42 8.70
CA PRO A 182 -7.76 -12.48 7.85
C PRO A 182 -8.74 -11.57 7.10
N LEU A 183 -8.60 -10.25 7.25
CA LEU A 183 -9.52 -9.26 6.66
C LEU A 183 -8.89 -8.53 5.48
N SER A 184 -9.74 -7.95 4.63
CA SER A 184 -9.33 -7.30 3.38
C SER A 184 -8.84 -5.87 3.57
N GLU A 185 -7.55 -5.63 3.33
CA GLU A 185 -7.06 -4.25 3.14
C GLU A 185 -7.54 -3.66 1.81
N GLN A 186 -7.78 -4.49 0.79
CA GLN A 186 -8.16 -4.01 -0.54
C GLN A 186 -9.56 -3.43 -0.58
N GLU A 187 -10.50 -3.96 0.21
CA GLU A 187 -11.82 -3.36 0.34
C GLU A 187 -11.69 -1.92 0.86
N LEU A 188 -10.84 -1.67 1.85
CA LEU A 188 -10.57 -0.30 2.31
C LEU A 188 -9.96 0.55 1.19
N VAL A 189 -8.92 0.05 0.51
CA VAL A 189 -8.25 0.78 -0.58
C VAL A 189 -9.22 1.16 -1.70
N ASP A 190 -10.11 0.24 -2.09
CA ASP A 190 -11.02 0.44 -3.23
C ASP A 190 -12.30 1.21 -2.87
N CYS A 191 -12.77 1.10 -1.62
CA CYS A 191 -14.11 1.56 -1.22
C CYS A 191 -14.14 2.73 -0.23
N ASP A 192 -13.12 2.90 0.62
CA ASP A 192 -13.04 4.05 1.52
C ASP A 192 -12.47 5.27 0.79
N THR A 193 -13.34 5.91 0.01
CA THR A 193 -12.97 7.00 -0.91
C THR A 193 -13.48 8.37 -0.47
N SER A 194 -14.13 8.45 0.69
CA SER A 194 -14.71 9.72 1.17
C SER A 194 -13.63 10.70 1.66
N TYR A 195 -12.55 10.16 2.24
CA TYR A 195 -11.43 10.95 2.77
C TYR A 195 -10.07 10.30 2.52
N ASN A 196 -10.03 8.95 2.49
CA ASN A 196 -8.82 8.22 2.13
C ASN A 196 -8.66 8.17 0.60
N GLU A 197 -7.41 8.09 0.15
CA GLU A 197 -7.02 8.23 -1.26
C GLU A 197 -6.34 6.95 -1.77
N GLY A 198 -6.76 5.78 -1.26
CA GLY A 198 -6.24 4.48 -1.68
C GLY A 198 -4.72 4.38 -1.49
N CYS A 199 -3.99 4.16 -2.58
CA CYS A 199 -2.52 4.09 -2.59
C CYS A 199 -1.82 5.44 -2.46
N ASN A 200 -2.54 6.57 -2.45
CA ASN A 200 -1.96 7.90 -2.20
C ASN A 200 -1.93 8.28 -0.71
N GLY A 201 -2.48 7.42 0.15
CA GLY A 201 -2.47 7.58 1.59
C GLY A 201 -3.86 7.65 2.20
N GLY A 202 -3.87 7.65 3.53
CA GLY A 202 -5.09 7.66 4.31
C GLY A 202 -4.81 7.69 5.80
N LEU A 203 -5.87 7.76 6.60
CA LEU A 203 -5.87 7.73 8.06
C LEU A 203 -6.75 6.58 8.55
N MET A 204 -6.30 5.93 9.64
CA MET A 204 -6.94 4.75 10.21
C MET A 204 -8.34 5.05 10.76
N ASP A 205 -8.57 6.24 11.31
CA ASP A 205 -9.88 6.65 11.85
C ASP A 205 -10.98 6.66 10.80
N TYR A 206 -10.67 7.13 9.59
CA TYR A 206 -11.62 7.11 8.46
C TYR A 206 -11.91 5.68 8.03
N ALA A 207 -10.90 4.81 8.05
CA ALA A 207 -11.08 3.40 7.73
C ALA A 207 -11.93 2.68 8.78
N PHE A 208 -11.74 2.95 10.08
CA PHE A 208 -12.64 2.44 11.13
C PHE A 208 -14.08 2.94 10.93
N GLN A 209 -14.26 4.23 10.64
CA GLN A 209 -15.58 4.79 10.36
C GLN A 209 -16.23 4.12 9.14
N PHE A 210 -15.45 3.88 8.08
CA PHE A 210 -15.94 3.16 6.90
C PHE A 210 -16.42 1.76 7.27
N ILE A 211 -15.68 1.00 8.08
CA ILE A 211 -16.09 -0.35 8.51
C ILE A 211 -17.43 -0.29 9.26
N ILE A 212 -17.62 0.71 10.13
CA ILE A 212 -18.87 0.92 10.86
C ILE A 212 -20.02 1.22 9.88
N ASP A 213 -19.84 2.20 9.00
CA ASP A 213 -20.87 2.66 8.06
C ASP A 213 -21.21 1.60 7.00
N ASN A 214 -20.22 0.76 6.64
CA ASN A 214 -20.39 -0.37 5.73
C ASN A 214 -21.12 -1.54 6.40
N GLY A 215 -21.22 -1.58 7.72
CA GLY A 215 -21.78 -2.69 8.48
C GLY A 215 -20.83 -3.89 8.62
N GLY A 216 -19.53 -3.68 8.42
CA GLY A 216 -18.48 -4.69 8.52
C GLY A 216 -17.42 -4.56 7.42
N ILE A 217 -16.50 -5.52 7.40
CA ILE A 217 -15.43 -5.67 6.43
C ILE A 217 -15.34 -7.13 5.99
N ASP A 218 -15.01 -7.36 4.73
CA ASP A 218 -14.83 -8.68 4.13
C ASP A 218 -13.52 -9.35 4.55
N SER A 219 -13.46 -10.66 4.31
CA SER A 219 -12.25 -11.44 4.46
C SER A 219 -11.25 -11.14 3.34
N GLU A 220 -9.97 -11.40 3.59
CA GLU A 220 -8.93 -11.39 2.56
C GLU A 220 -9.24 -12.38 1.43
N GLU A 221 -9.96 -13.48 1.71
CA GLU A 221 -10.36 -14.47 0.70
C GLU A 221 -11.44 -13.92 -0.24
N ASP A 222 -12.46 -13.26 0.30
CA ASP A 222 -13.57 -12.69 -0.47
C ASP A 222 -13.13 -11.46 -1.27
N TYR A 223 -12.22 -10.65 -0.72
CA TYR A 223 -11.69 -9.45 -1.37
C TYR A 223 -10.14 -9.37 -1.26
N PRO A 224 -9.39 -10.15 -2.08
CA PRO A 224 -7.93 -10.22 -1.98
C PRO A 224 -7.17 -8.95 -2.35
N TYR A 225 -6.02 -8.77 -1.72
CA TYR A 225 -5.08 -7.67 -1.95
C TYR A 225 -4.42 -7.70 -3.33
N LYS A 226 -4.38 -6.53 -3.97
CA LYS A 226 -3.85 -6.32 -5.34
C LYS A 226 -2.69 -5.32 -5.39
N GLY A 227 -2.39 -4.61 -4.30
CA GLY A 227 -1.27 -3.67 -4.25
C GLY A 227 -1.41 -2.45 -5.16
N ARG A 228 -2.64 -2.06 -5.50
CA ARG A 228 -2.97 -0.90 -6.34
C ARG A 228 -4.41 -0.48 -6.12
N ASP A 229 -4.72 0.77 -6.49
CA ASP A 229 -6.09 1.26 -6.51
C ASP A 229 -6.95 0.44 -7.49
N GLY A 230 -8.13 0.08 -7.03
CA GLY A 230 -9.20 -0.51 -7.82
C GLY A 230 -10.50 0.26 -7.63
N ARG A 231 -11.52 -0.16 -8.38
CA ARG A 231 -12.89 0.30 -8.15
C ARG A 231 -13.50 -0.58 -7.06
N CYS A 232 -14.25 0.03 -6.14
CA CYS A 232 -15.02 -0.69 -5.14
C CYS A 232 -15.95 -1.74 -5.79
N ASP A 233 -15.62 -3.02 -5.60
CA ASP A 233 -16.35 -4.15 -6.16
C ASP A 233 -17.57 -4.47 -5.29
N GLN A 234 -18.73 -3.97 -5.69
CA GLN A 234 -20.00 -4.16 -4.95
C GLN A 234 -20.45 -5.63 -4.87
N TYR A 235 -19.91 -6.53 -5.70
CA TYR A 235 -20.27 -7.96 -5.66
C TYR A 235 -19.43 -8.70 -4.63
N ARG A 236 -18.15 -8.33 -4.52
CA ARG A 236 -17.26 -8.87 -3.49
C ARG A 236 -17.57 -8.32 -2.12
N LYS A 237 -17.89 -7.01 -2.04
CA LYS A 237 -18.20 -6.22 -0.83
C LYS A 237 -19.45 -6.62 -0.04
N ASN A 238 -19.67 -7.91 0.17
CA ASN A 238 -20.95 -8.45 0.67
C ASN A 238 -20.81 -9.42 1.85
N ALA A 239 -19.64 -9.99 2.12
CA ALA A 239 -19.47 -11.00 3.16
C ALA A 239 -19.53 -10.38 4.56
N LYS A 240 -18.91 -9.21 4.76
CA LYS A 240 -18.92 -8.40 5.99
C LYS A 240 -18.69 -9.25 7.25
N VAL A 241 -17.67 -10.09 7.18
CA VAL A 241 -17.39 -11.17 8.14
C VAL A 241 -17.02 -10.65 9.53
N VAL A 242 -16.53 -9.41 9.64
CA VAL A 242 -16.22 -8.76 10.92
C VAL A 242 -16.80 -7.36 10.94
N ALA A 243 -17.44 -6.98 12.05
CA ALA A 243 -17.91 -5.64 12.32
C ALA A 243 -17.36 -5.11 13.66
N ILE A 244 -17.24 -3.78 13.74
CA ILE A 244 -16.84 -3.02 14.94
C ILE A 244 -17.96 -2.04 15.30
N ASP A 245 -18.07 -1.70 16.59
CA ASP A 245 -19.15 -0.87 17.13
C ASP A 245 -18.77 0.62 17.19
N GLY A 246 -17.48 0.92 17.08
CA GLY A 246 -16.93 2.26 17.22
C GLY A 246 -15.42 2.28 17.05
N TYR A 247 -14.83 3.46 17.22
CA TYR A 247 -13.39 3.63 17.41
C TYR A 247 -13.16 4.81 18.36
N GLU A 248 -11.99 4.79 19.01
CA GLU A 248 -11.58 5.81 19.97
C GLU A 248 -10.09 6.13 19.75
N ASP A 249 -9.71 7.36 20.08
CA ASP A 249 -8.32 7.80 20.10
C ASP A 249 -7.73 7.61 21.50
N VAL A 250 -6.50 7.12 21.56
CA VAL A 250 -5.68 7.19 22.76
C VAL A 250 -5.29 8.65 22.99
N THR A 251 -5.16 9.07 24.24
CA THR A 251 -4.66 10.41 24.60
C THR A 251 -3.34 10.70 23.85
N PRO A 252 -3.32 11.71 22.95
CA PRO A 252 -2.13 12.02 22.16
C PRO A 252 -0.95 12.42 23.05
N ASN A 253 0.26 12.10 22.61
CA ASN A 253 1.51 12.38 23.30
C ASN A 253 1.57 11.78 24.71
N SER A 254 1.09 10.54 24.85
CA SER A 254 1.14 9.82 26.12
C SER A 254 1.52 8.36 25.92
N GLU A 255 2.81 8.04 26.02
CA GLU A 255 3.29 6.65 26.02
C GLU A 255 2.65 5.83 27.16
N LYS A 256 2.24 6.47 28.26
CA LYS A 256 1.51 5.83 29.36
C LYS A 256 0.12 5.39 28.94
N ALA A 257 -0.65 6.26 28.28
CA ALA A 257 -1.97 5.91 27.76
C ALA A 257 -1.86 4.87 26.65
N LEU A 258 -0.87 5.01 25.75
CA LEU A 258 -0.59 4.02 24.71
C LEU A 258 -0.24 2.66 25.32
N LYS A 259 0.57 2.61 26.38
CA LYS A 259 0.93 1.35 27.06
C LYS A 259 -0.31 0.66 27.61
N LYS A 260 -1.20 1.43 28.23
CA LYS A 260 -2.46 0.90 28.75
C LYS A 260 -3.38 0.40 27.62
N ALA A 261 -3.46 1.12 26.51
CA ALA A 261 -4.23 0.68 25.35
C ALA A 261 -3.67 -0.64 24.76
N VAL A 262 -2.35 -0.69 24.51
CA VAL A 262 -1.66 -1.90 24.01
C VAL A 262 -1.77 -3.06 24.99
N ALA A 263 -1.90 -2.81 26.29
CA ALA A 263 -2.11 -3.87 27.28
C ALA A 263 -3.49 -4.56 27.15
N ASN A 264 -4.45 -3.93 26.47
CA ASN A 264 -5.81 -4.42 26.32
C ASN A 264 -6.14 -4.92 24.91
N GLN A 265 -5.49 -4.39 23.86
CA GLN A 265 -5.65 -4.82 22.47
C GLN A 265 -4.53 -4.28 21.56
N PRO A 266 -4.33 -4.81 20.35
CA PRO A 266 -3.50 -4.16 19.32
C PRO A 266 -4.03 -2.78 18.93
N ILE A 267 -3.12 -1.82 18.71
CA ILE A 267 -3.45 -0.41 18.47
C ILE A 267 -2.87 0.04 17.12
N SER A 268 -3.69 0.69 16.29
CA SER A 268 -3.22 1.35 15.08
C SER A 268 -2.48 2.63 15.46
N ILE A 269 -1.29 2.81 14.89
CA ILE A 269 -0.40 3.94 15.18
C ILE A 269 0.21 4.47 13.89
N ALA A 270 0.59 5.74 13.90
CA ALA A 270 1.43 6.34 12.87
C ALA A 270 2.83 6.65 13.41
N ILE A 271 3.83 6.53 12.56
CA ILE A 271 5.25 6.81 12.86
C ILE A 271 5.91 7.55 11.68
N GLU A 272 7.05 8.18 11.94
CA GLU A 272 8.00 8.58 10.90
C GLU A 272 8.96 7.41 10.62
N ALA A 273 8.80 6.77 9.46
CA ALA A 273 9.58 5.61 9.03
C ALA A 273 10.56 5.93 7.90
N GLY A 274 10.63 7.18 7.46
CA GLY A 274 11.40 7.55 6.26
C GLY A 274 12.93 7.62 6.42
N GLY A 275 13.47 7.42 7.61
CA GLY A 275 14.92 7.43 7.85
C GLY A 275 15.67 6.24 7.26
N ARG A 276 16.91 6.45 6.80
CA ARG A 276 17.74 5.39 6.19
C ARG A 276 18.04 4.22 7.14
N ALA A 277 18.20 4.49 8.43
CA ALA A 277 18.37 3.43 9.43
C ALA A 277 17.08 2.58 9.59
N PHE A 278 15.91 3.20 9.50
CA PHE A 278 14.63 2.49 9.55
C PHE A 278 14.45 1.59 8.31
N GLN A 279 14.78 2.11 7.12
CA GLN A 279 14.74 1.37 5.86
C GLN A 279 15.49 0.03 5.95
N PHE A 280 16.65 0.00 6.63
CA PHE A 280 17.51 -1.18 6.74
C PHE A 280 17.47 -1.89 8.08
N TYR A 281 16.53 -1.55 8.97
CA TYR A 281 16.41 -2.21 10.25
C TYR A 281 16.31 -3.73 10.09
N SER A 282 17.11 -4.45 10.88
CA SER A 282 17.15 -5.92 10.86
C SER A 282 16.76 -6.54 12.19
N SER A 283 17.33 -6.07 13.31
CA SER A 283 17.02 -6.62 14.64
C SER A 283 17.49 -5.71 15.77
N GLY A 284 17.00 -5.95 16.99
CA GLY A 284 17.36 -5.24 18.21
C GLY A 284 16.39 -4.10 18.54
N VAL A 285 16.61 -3.40 19.66
CA VAL A 285 15.79 -2.23 20.03
C VAL A 285 16.27 -1.03 19.23
N PHE A 286 15.43 -0.56 18.30
CA PHE A 286 15.69 0.57 17.44
C PHE A 286 15.73 1.88 18.24
N THR A 287 16.94 2.44 18.33
CA THR A 287 17.24 3.73 18.95
C THR A 287 17.74 4.76 17.93
N GLY A 288 17.69 4.44 16.63
CA GLY A 288 18.15 5.30 15.54
C GLY A 288 17.40 6.62 15.45
N GLU A 289 17.94 7.57 14.69
CA GLU A 289 17.31 8.88 14.52
C GLU A 289 16.04 8.81 13.66
N CYS A 290 15.02 9.57 14.09
CA CYS A 290 13.78 9.82 13.39
C CYS A 290 13.14 11.11 13.94
N GLY A 291 12.42 11.84 13.10
CA GLY A 291 11.61 12.97 13.50
C GLY A 291 10.20 12.56 13.96
N THR A 292 9.24 13.45 13.73
CA THR A 292 7.82 13.26 14.07
C THR A 292 6.89 13.63 12.92
N ALA A 293 7.41 13.75 11.69
CA ALA A 293 6.63 13.96 10.48
C ALA A 293 6.06 12.60 10.02
N LEU A 294 4.98 12.19 10.68
CA LEU A 294 4.33 10.90 10.49
C LEU A 294 4.05 10.62 9.00
N ASP A 295 4.57 9.51 8.50
CA ASP A 295 4.51 9.14 7.07
C ASP A 295 4.10 7.67 6.84
N HIS A 296 3.97 6.88 7.91
CA HIS A 296 3.69 5.44 7.82
C HIS A 296 2.77 4.93 8.93
N GLY A 297 1.78 4.12 8.56
CA GLY A 297 0.82 3.48 9.47
C GLY A 297 1.25 2.05 9.81
N VAL A 298 1.28 1.72 11.08
CA VAL A 298 1.71 0.40 11.60
C VAL A 298 0.83 -0.01 12.79
N VAL A 299 1.07 -1.19 13.37
CA VAL A 299 0.29 -1.68 14.53
C VAL A 299 1.19 -1.95 15.72
N ALA A 300 0.91 -1.33 16.86
CA ALA A 300 1.53 -1.69 18.14
C ALA A 300 0.84 -2.94 18.69
N VAL A 301 1.57 -4.05 18.74
CA VAL A 301 1.05 -5.38 19.14
C VAL A 301 1.62 -5.87 20.47
N GLY A 302 2.40 -5.04 21.15
CA GLY A 302 3.01 -5.40 22.41
C GLY A 302 4.05 -4.41 22.89
N TYR A 303 4.65 -4.73 24.03
CA TYR A 303 5.78 -4.01 24.60
C TYR A 303 6.54 -4.92 25.56
N GLY A 304 7.76 -4.55 25.88
CA GLY A 304 8.58 -5.25 26.87
C GLY A 304 9.82 -4.47 27.23
N SER A 305 10.77 -5.18 27.83
CA SER A 305 12.09 -4.67 28.20
C SER A 305 13.14 -5.75 27.96
N GLU A 306 14.27 -5.38 27.37
CA GLU A 306 15.41 -6.27 27.16
C GLU A 306 16.70 -5.51 27.45
N ASN A 307 17.61 -6.09 28.24
CA ASN A 307 18.91 -5.49 28.57
C ASN A 307 18.83 -4.04 29.10
N GLY A 308 17.80 -3.73 29.90
CA GLY A 308 17.57 -2.39 30.45
C GLY A 308 17.00 -1.38 29.45
N LYS A 309 16.56 -1.83 28.27
CA LYS A 309 15.89 -1.00 27.26
C LYS A 309 14.43 -1.41 27.11
N ASP A 310 13.54 -0.45 27.32
CA ASP A 310 12.11 -0.60 27.09
C ASP A 310 11.80 -0.45 25.60
N TYR A 311 10.89 -1.29 25.09
CA TYR A 311 10.50 -1.25 23.69
C TYR A 311 9.01 -1.50 23.47
N TRP A 312 8.51 -0.99 22.34
CA TRP A 312 7.27 -1.37 21.68
C TRP A 312 7.54 -2.52 20.71
N ILE A 313 6.59 -3.44 20.55
CA ILE A 313 6.59 -4.42 19.46
C ILE A 313 5.63 -3.90 18.39
N VAL A 314 6.17 -3.57 17.23
CA VAL A 314 5.44 -2.95 16.13
C VAL A 314 5.40 -3.90 14.93
N ARG A 315 4.20 -4.24 14.47
CA ARG A 315 3.96 -5.02 13.24
C ARG A 315 3.99 -4.07 12.05
N ASN A 316 4.86 -4.34 11.08
CA ASN A 316 4.95 -3.59 9.83
C ASN A 316 4.22 -4.33 8.69
N SER A 317 4.15 -3.70 7.52
CA SER A 317 3.45 -4.18 6.32
C SER A 317 4.38 -4.31 5.10
N TRP A 318 5.66 -4.64 5.31
CA TRP A 318 6.67 -4.79 4.25
C TRP A 318 7.12 -6.24 4.03
N GLY A 319 6.29 -7.19 4.46
CA GLY A 319 6.59 -8.61 4.42
C GLY A 319 7.52 -9.09 5.53
N PRO A 320 7.65 -10.42 5.69
CA PRO A 320 8.42 -11.03 6.77
C PRO A 320 9.94 -10.88 6.60
N ASP A 321 10.44 -10.55 5.41
CA ASP A 321 11.87 -10.41 5.14
C ASP A 321 12.47 -9.08 5.63
N TRP A 322 11.64 -8.16 6.13
CA TRP A 322 12.08 -6.90 6.72
C TRP A 322 12.09 -6.98 8.26
N GLY A 323 13.10 -6.41 8.91
CA GLY A 323 13.19 -6.40 10.37
C GLY A 323 13.19 -7.80 11.00
N GLU A 324 12.59 -7.92 12.18
CA GLU A 324 12.49 -9.16 12.92
C GLU A 324 11.25 -9.95 12.47
N ALA A 325 11.36 -10.63 11.33
CA ALA A 325 10.23 -11.35 10.71
C ALA A 325 9.03 -10.44 10.42
N GLY A 326 9.28 -9.20 9.98
CA GLY A 326 8.26 -8.18 9.71
C GLY A 326 7.94 -7.25 10.88
N TYR A 327 8.61 -7.42 12.03
CA TYR A 327 8.41 -6.61 13.22
C TYR A 327 9.59 -5.69 13.51
N LEU A 328 9.29 -4.63 14.24
CA LEU A 328 10.24 -3.68 14.80
C LEU A 328 10.10 -3.66 16.32
N ARG A 329 11.23 -3.72 17.02
CA ARG A 329 11.28 -3.33 18.44
C ARG A 329 11.72 -1.88 18.53
N MET A 330 10.82 -0.97 18.87
CA MET A 330 11.09 0.47 18.90
C MET A 330 11.28 0.96 20.33
N GLU A 331 12.32 1.75 20.61
CA GLU A 331 12.58 2.29 21.94
C GLU A 331 11.36 3.03 22.52
N ARG A 332 11.09 2.81 23.81
CA ARG A 332 9.96 3.36 24.58
C ARG A 332 10.48 4.09 25.81
N ASN A 333 9.66 4.97 26.39
CA ASN A 333 9.94 5.70 27.63
C ASN A 333 11.10 6.70 27.47
N LEU A 334 11.06 7.51 26.40
CA LEU A 334 12.03 8.58 26.21
C LEU A 334 11.79 9.72 27.22
N HIS A 335 12.85 10.23 27.84
CA HIS A 335 12.73 11.28 28.85
C HIS A 335 12.56 12.68 28.25
N ASP A 336 13.00 12.89 27.01
CA ASP A 336 13.07 14.21 26.38
C ASP A 336 11.91 14.50 25.41
N THR A 337 10.93 13.60 25.30
CA THR A 337 9.75 13.79 24.44
C THR A 337 8.52 13.05 24.94
N ASP A 338 7.36 13.69 24.80
CA ASP A 338 6.05 13.08 25.04
C ASP A 338 5.47 12.41 23.78
N THR A 339 6.04 12.68 22.59
CA THR A 339 5.58 12.10 21.31
C THR A 339 5.98 10.64 21.14
N GLY A 340 6.89 10.14 21.99
CA GLY A 340 7.55 8.85 21.84
C GLY A 340 8.51 8.80 20.65
N LYS A 341 9.26 7.69 20.54
CA LYS A 341 10.20 7.48 19.43
C LYS A 341 9.46 7.52 18.09
N CYS A 342 9.99 8.28 17.13
CA CYS A 342 9.42 8.45 15.79
C CYS A 342 7.96 8.95 15.75
N GLY A 343 7.47 9.58 16.83
CA GLY A 343 6.10 10.08 16.93
C GLY A 343 5.03 9.02 17.22
N ILE A 344 5.41 7.82 17.67
CA ILE A 344 4.52 6.69 17.91
C ILE A 344 3.30 6.99 18.80
N ALA A 345 3.39 7.99 19.69
CA ALA A 345 2.31 8.37 20.60
C ALA A 345 1.46 9.55 20.10
N ILE A 346 1.70 10.10 18.90
CA ILE A 346 0.98 11.30 18.41
C ILE A 346 -0.43 10.94 17.91
N GLU A 347 -0.56 9.84 17.18
CA GLU A 347 -1.84 9.39 16.58
C GLU A 347 -2.13 7.90 16.77
N PRO A 348 -2.33 7.45 18.02
CA PRO A 348 -2.80 6.10 18.29
C PRO A 348 -4.33 6.06 18.32
N SER A 349 -4.94 5.18 17.54
CA SER A 349 -6.38 4.93 17.56
C SER A 349 -6.68 3.43 17.51
N TYR A 350 -7.88 3.06 17.96
CA TYR A 350 -8.25 1.66 18.08
C TYR A 350 -9.75 1.44 17.84
N PRO A 351 -10.12 0.29 17.23
CA PRO A 351 -11.51 -0.09 17.08
C PRO A 351 -12.07 -0.59 18.42
N VAL A 352 -13.36 -0.34 18.63
CA VAL A 352 -14.15 -0.85 19.74
C VAL A 352 -15.07 -1.94 19.23
N LYS A 353 -15.01 -3.12 19.85
CA LYS A 353 -15.92 -4.25 19.59
C LYS A 353 -16.39 -4.84 20.91
N THR A 354 -17.68 -5.07 21.01
CA THR A 354 -18.37 -5.51 22.23
C THR A 354 -19.17 -6.80 22.01
N GLY A 355 -19.44 -7.14 20.76
CA GLY A 355 -20.27 -8.28 20.38
C GLY A 355 -19.61 -9.25 19.39
N GLN A 356 -20.34 -10.33 19.13
CA GLN A 356 -19.99 -11.34 18.13
C GLN A 356 -20.03 -10.77 16.71
N ASN A 357 -19.48 -11.53 15.76
CA ASN A 357 -19.53 -11.16 14.35
C ASN A 357 -20.94 -11.23 13.78
N PRO A 358 -21.24 -10.45 12.71
CA PRO A 358 -22.47 -10.60 11.97
C PRO A 358 -22.66 -12.05 11.49
N PRO A 359 -23.89 -12.54 11.33
CA PRO A 359 -24.14 -13.82 10.70
C PRO A 359 -23.47 -13.83 9.33
N ASN A 360 -22.51 -14.72 9.12
CA ASN A 360 -21.81 -14.83 7.84
C ASN A 360 -22.83 -15.20 6.74
N PRO A 361 -23.08 -14.34 5.73
CA PRO A 361 -24.03 -14.61 4.67
C PRO A 361 -23.56 -15.73 3.71
N GLY A 362 -22.36 -16.26 3.90
CA GLY A 362 -21.69 -17.19 3.00
C GLY A 362 -20.59 -16.48 2.20
N PRO A 363 -19.77 -17.23 1.44
CA PRO A 363 -18.71 -16.64 0.62
C PRO A 363 -19.31 -15.65 -0.39
N SER A 364 -18.62 -14.54 -0.61
CA SER A 364 -19.06 -13.56 -1.60
C SER A 364 -19.09 -14.23 -2.99
N PRO A 365 -20.13 -14.01 -3.80
CA PRO A 365 -20.14 -14.48 -5.18
C PRO A 365 -18.87 -14.00 -5.89
N PRO A 366 -18.27 -14.81 -6.78
CA PRO A 366 -17.20 -14.30 -7.62
C PRO A 366 -17.74 -13.07 -8.36
N SER A 367 -16.92 -12.02 -8.48
CA SER A 367 -17.26 -10.85 -9.30
C SER A 367 -17.82 -11.34 -10.64
N PRO A 368 -18.88 -10.72 -11.18
CA PRO A 368 -19.39 -11.07 -12.50
C PRO A 368 -18.21 -11.22 -13.44
N VAL A 369 -18.17 -12.35 -14.16
CA VAL A 369 -17.08 -12.71 -15.06
C VAL A 369 -16.63 -11.45 -15.78
N LYS A 370 -15.37 -11.05 -15.56
CA LYS A 370 -14.75 -9.90 -16.23
C LYS A 370 -15.24 -9.90 -17.68
N PRO A 371 -15.92 -8.85 -18.16
CA PRO A 371 -16.36 -8.83 -19.54
C PRO A 371 -15.12 -9.10 -20.40
N PRO A 372 -15.23 -10.03 -21.35
CA PRO A 372 -14.06 -10.54 -22.03
C PRO A 372 -13.36 -9.37 -22.72
N SER A 373 -12.05 -9.24 -22.49
CA SER A 373 -11.21 -8.30 -23.26
C SER A 373 -11.11 -8.71 -24.73
N VAL A 374 -11.57 -9.91 -25.06
CA VAL A 374 -11.79 -10.42 -26.41
C VAL A 374 -13.27 -10.23 -26.76
N CYS A 375 -13.55 -9.35 -27.70
CA CYS A 375 -14.93 -9.08 -28.12
C CYS A 375 -15.45 -10.18 -29.06
N ASP A 376 -14.58 -10.66 -29.95
CA ASP A 376 -14.79 -11.81 -30.83
C ASP A 376 -13.43 -12.35 -31.34
N ASP A 377 -13.44 -13.27 -32.32
CA ASP A 377 -12.23 -13.85 -32.93
C ASP A 377 -11.28 -12.81 -33.55
N TYR A 378 -11.76 -11.61 -33.87
CA TYR A 378 -11.05 -10.58 -34.63
C TYR A 378 -10.83 -9.29 -33.87
N TYR A 379 -11.48 -9.05 -32.73
CA TYR A 379 -11.45 -7.78 -32.01
C TYR A 379 -11.24 -7.96 -30.50
N SER A 380 -10.48 -7.04 -29.92
CA SER A 380 -10.19 -6.99 -28.49
C SER A 380 -10.12 -5.56 -27.95
N CYS A 381 -10.41 -5.42 -26.67
CA CYS A 381 -10.28 -4.19 -25.89
C CYS A 381 -9.19 -4.33 -24.82
N SER A 382 -8.72 -3.20 -24.28
CA SER A 382 -7.84 -3.18 -23.11
C SER A 382 -8.51 -3.81 -21.89
N GLU A 383 -7.70 -4.28 -20.94
CA GLU A 383 -8.21 -4.71 -19.64
C GLU A 383 -9.03 -3.58 -19.00
N SER A 384 -10.15 -3.91 -18.35
CA SER A 384 -11.10 -2.97 -17.73
C SER A 384 -11.92 -2.12 -18.71
N SER A 385 -12.12 -2.62 -19.93
CA SER A 385 -13.00 -2.02 -20.95
C SER A 385 -14.13 -2.97 -21.34
N THR A 386 -15.30 -2.42 -21.67
CA THR A 386 -16.46 -3.20 -22.12
C THR A 386 -16.53 -3.20 -23.65
N CYS A 387 -16.61 -4.39 -24.25
CA CYS A 387 -16.88 -4.56 -25.67
C CYS A 387 -18.34 -4.18 -25.99
N CYS A 388 -18.51 -3.18 -26.87
CA CYS A 388 -19.81 -2.73 -27.34
C CYS A 388 -19.91 -2.86 -28.86
N CYS A 389 -20.99 -3.44 -29.37
CA CYS A 389 -21.19 -3.53 -30.80
C CYS A 389 -21.40 -2.14 -31.42
N VAL A 390 -20.62 -1.83 -32.46
CA VAL A 390 -20.68 -0.57 -33.21
C VAL A 390 -21.40 -0.76 -34.54
N TYR A 391 -21.31 -1.95 -35.13
CA TYR A 391 -21.99 -2.27 -36.38
C TYR A 391 -22.59 -3.68 -36.30
N GLU A 392 -23.92 -3.74 -36.20
CA GLU A 392 -24.69 -4.98 -36.11
C GLU A 392 -25.49 -5.19 -37.41
N PHE A 393 -25.50 -6.41 -37.92
CA PHE A 393 -26.33 -6.81 -39.05
C PHE A 393 -26.86 -8.24 -38.85
N ASN A 394 -28.20 -8.40 -38.86
CA ASN A 394 -28.89 -9.67 -38.63
C ASN A 394 -28.53 -10.38 -37.31
N GLY A 395 -28.24 -9.64 -36.24
CA GLY A 395 -27.88 -10.19 -34.94
C GLY A 395 -26.39 -10.53 -34.77
N ASP A 396 -25.59 -10.37 -35.82
CA ASP A 396 -24.13 -10.53 -35.78
C ASP A 396 -23.45 -9.17 -35.70
N CYS A 397 -22.46 -9.06 -34.81
CA CYS A 397 -21.63 -7.86 -34.69
C CYS A 397 -20.41 -7.93 -35.61
N PHE A 398 -20.28 -6.97 -36.53
CA PHE A 398 -19.20 -6.90 -37.52
C PHE A 398 -18.09 -5.92 -37.14
N ALA A 399 -18.35 -5.02 -36.19
CA ALA A 399 -17.36 -4.10 -35.65
C ALA A 399 -17.62 -3.80 -34.18
N TRP A 400 -16.54 -3.79 -33.39
CA TRP A 400 -16.58 -3.57 -31.94
C TRP A 400 -15.92 -2.26 -31.54
N GLY A 401 -16.44 -1.67 -30.48
CA GLY A 401 -15.87 -0.53 -29.79
C GLY A 401 -15.64 -0.83 -28.31
N CYS A 402 -14.65 -0.17 -27.73
CA CYS A 402 -14.28 -0.30 -26.33
C CYS A 402 -14.85 0.89 -25.56
N CYS A 403 -15.76 0.61 -24.63
CA CYS A 403 -16.08 1.57 -23.59
C CYS A 403 -14.95 1.56 -22.54
N PRO A 404 -14.43 2.72 -22.12
CA PRO A 404 -13.34 2.81 -21.14
C PRO A 404 -13.83 2.57 -19.69
N LEU A 405 -14.76 1.64 -19.51
CA LEU A 405 -15.31 1.21 -18.24
C LEU A 405 -15.56 -0.29 -18.27
N ASP A 406 -15.43 -0.90 -17.10
CA ASP A 406 -15.86 -2.27 -16.84
C ASP A 406 -17.38 -2.31 -16.57
N GLY A 407 -18.06 -3.30 -17.15
CA GLY A 407 -19.50 -3.53 -17.03
C GLY A 407 -20.39 -2.38 -17.56
N ALA A 408 -19.93 -1.63 -18.57
CA ALA A 408 -20.65 -0.48 -19.09
C ALA A 408 -21.92 -0.87 -19.87
N THR A 409 -22.93 -0.02 -19.83
CA THR A 409 -24.09 -0.15 -20.73
C THR A 409 -23.78 0.47 -22.09
N CYS A 410 -23.88 -0.33 -23.14
CA CYS A 410 -23.71 0.13 -24.51
C CYS A 410 -24.98 0.85 -24.98
N CYS A 411 -24.90 2.15 -25.23
CA CYS A 411 -26.02 2.92 -25.77
C CYS A 411 -26.35 2.60 -27.23
N ASP A 412 -27.61 2.81 -27.61
CA ASP A 412 -28.11 2.51 -28.96
C ASP A 412 -27.58 3.47 -30.05
N ASP A 413 -26.89 4.54 -29.67
CA ASP A 413 -26.23 5.46 -30.61
C ASP A 413 -24.94 4.88 -31.23
N HIS A 414 -24.56 3.66 -30.83
CA HIS A 414 -23.36 2.94 -31.22
C HIS A 414 -22.02 3.67 -30.94
N TYR A 415 -22.08 4.82 -30.27
CA TYR A 415 -20.94 5.71 -30.07
C TYR A 415 -20.65 5.97 -28.59
N SER A 416 -21.69 5.93 -27.75
CA SER A 416 -21.60 6.25 -26.34
C SER A 416 -21.83 5.02 -25.46
N CYS A 417 -21.36 5.11 -24.24
CA CYS A 417 -21.61 4.11 -23.21
C CYS A 417 -21.78 4.78 -21.85
N CYS A 418 -22.49 4.09 -20.98
CA CYS A 418 -22.81 4.57 -19.64
C CYS A 418 -22.20 3.67 -18.56
N PRO A 419 -21.81 4.25 -17.41
CA PRO A 419 -21.43 3.45 -16.24
C PRO A 419 -22.58 2.55 -15.80
N HIS A 420 -22.25 1.41 -15.20
CA HIS A 420 -23.24 0.47 -14.65
C HIS A 420 -24.17 1.11 -13.60
N GLU A 421 -23.70 2.10 -12.82
CA GLU A 421 -24.51 2.83 -11.84
C GLU A 421 -25.52 3.80 -12.48
N TYR A 422 -25.30 4.16 -13.75
CA TYR A 422 -26.15 5.06 -14.52
C TYR A 422 -26.53 4.39 -15.85
N PRO A 423 -27.19 3.21 -15.84
CA PRO A 423 -27.31 2.37 -17.02
C PRO A 423 -28.26 2.95 -18.09
N VAL A 424 -29.05 3.98 -17.75
CA VAL A 424 -30.03 4.56 -18.67
C VAL A 424 -29.34 5.58 -19.58
N CYS A 425 -29.17 5.23 -20.85
CA CYS A 425 -28.62 6.12 -21.87
C CYS A 425 -29.64 7.18 -22.31
N ASN A 426 -29.33 8.45 -22.07
CA ASN A 426 -30.01 9.58 -22.70
C ASN A 426 -29.14 10.10 -23.86
N VAL A 427 -29.30 9.46 -25.02
CA VAL A 427 -28.50 9.76 -26.23
C VAL A 427 -28.72 11.17 -26.77
N TYR A 428 -29.91 11.75 -26.56
CA TYR A 428 -30.22 13.12 -27.00
C TYR A 428 -29.48 14.17 -26.17
N ALA A 429 -29.38 13.95 -24.85
CA ALA A 429 -28.67 14.85 -23.94
C ALA A 429 -27.18 14.49 -23.80
N GLY A 430 -26.74 13.34 -24.31
CA GLY A 430 -25.37 12.82 -24.12
C GLY A 430 -25.06 12.50 -22.65
N THR A 431 -26.06 12.03 -21.90
CA THR A 431 -25.95 11.76 -20.46
C THR A 431 -26.43 10.36 -20.11
N CYS A 432 -26.07 9.91 -18.91
CA CYS A 432 -26.38 8.62 -18.32
C CYS A 432 -27.13 8.85 -17.00
N GLN A 433 -28.25 8.16 -16.80
CA GLN A 433 -29.12 8.34 -15.65
C GLN A 433 -29.28 7.03 -14.86
N MET A 434 -29.54 7.14 -13.56
CA MET A 434 -29.82 5.96 -12.73
C MET A 434 -31.19 5.34 -13.02
N SER A 435 -32.16 6.16 -13.44
CA SER A 435 -33.51 5.75 -13.84
C SER A 435 -34.07 6.76 -14.85
N LYS A 436 -35.12 6.36 -15.59
CA LYS A 436 -35.70 7.16 -16.68
C LYS A 436 -36.20 8.55 -16.26
N ASP A 437 -36.53 8.74 -14.97
CA ASP A 437 -37.11 9.97 -14.44
C ASP A 437 -36.16 10.76 -13.52
N ASN A 438 -34.88 10.37 -13.44
CA ASN A 438 -33.92 11.03 -12.56
C ASN A 438 -33.39 12.35 -13.18
N PRO A 439 -33.54 13.51 -12.51
CA PRO A 439 -33.06 14.79 -13.02
C PRO A 439 -31.52 14.93 -13.01
N LEU A 440 -30.82 14.04 -12.30
CA LEU A 440 -29.37 14.01 -12.23
C LEU A 440 -28.80 12.91 -13.14
N GLY A 441 -27.87 13.31 -14.00
CA GLY A 441 -27.18 12.40 -14.91
C GLY A 441 -25.71 12.75 -15.04
N VAL A 442 -24.88 11.73 -15.28
CA VAL A 442 -23.46 11.89 -15.58
C VAL A 442 -23.25 11.95 -17.08
N LYS A 443 -22.15 12.53 -17.54
CA LYS A 443 -21.85 12.61 -18.98
C LYS A 443 -21.58 11.20 -19.53
N ALA A 444 -22.18 10.88 -20.68
CA ALA A 444 -21.89 9.64 -21.38
C ALA A 444 -20.45 9.63 -21.92
N MET A 445 -19.79 8.48 -21.84
CA MET A 445 -18.42 8.32 -22.36
C MET A 445 -18.47 7.87 -23.80
N LYS A 446 -17.43 8.24 -24.54
CA LYS A 446 -17.26 7.84 -25.93
C LYS A 446 -16.53 6.51 -26.01
N ARG A 447 -17.00 5.64 -26.89
CA ARG A 447 -16.31 4.41 -27.26
C ARG A 447 -15.08 4.72 -28.11
N THR A 448 -14.04 3.92 -27.99
CA THR A 448 -12.94 3.86 -28.96
C THR A 448 -13.11 2.61 -29.84
N LEU A 449 -12.47 2.55 -31.01
CA LEU A 449 -12.54 1.33 -31.83
C LEU A 449 -11.72 0.21 -31.18
N ALA A 450 -12.27 -1.01 -31.18
CA ALA A 450 -11.55 -2.18 -30.70
C ALA A 450 -10.35 -2.52 -31.61
N LYS A 451 -9.28 -3.05 -31.02
CA LYS A 451 -8.08 -3.44 -31.75
C LYS A 451 -8.32 -4.77 -32.44
N ARG A 452 -7.93 -4.86 -33.72
CA ARG A 452 -7.97 -6.13 -34.45
C ARG A 452 -6.92 -7.11 -33.91
N THR A 453 -7.34 -8.31 -33.55
CA THR A 453 -6.46 -9.42 -33.21
C THR A 453 -6.04 -10.15 -34.50
N LEU A 454 -4.73 -10.36 -34.67
CA LEU A 454 -4.21 -11.17 -35.77
C LEU A 454 -4.40 -12.65 -35.43
N ALA A 455 -5.59 -13.20 -35.65
CA ALA A 455 -5.81 -14.64 -35.46
C ALA A 455 -5.07 -15.46 -36.53
N LYS A 456 -4.22 -16.40 -36.07
CA LYS A 456 -3.56 -17.45 -36.86
C LYS A 456 -4.59 -18.23 -37.70
N ARG A 457 -4.68 -17.98 -39.01
CA ARG A 457 -5.16 -18.95 -40.00
C ARG A 457 -3.96 -19.52 -40.76
N MET A 458 -3.30 -20.55 -40.19
CA MET A 458 -2.52 -21.47 -41.00
C MET A 458 -3.46 -22.56 -41.50
N TRP A 459 -3.48 -22.73 -42.82
CA TRP A 459 -4.21 -23.77 -43.53
C TRP A 459 -3.86 -25.18 -43.02
N THR A 460 -4.89 -25.98 -42.76
CA THR A 460 -4.80 -27.44 -42.90
C THR A 460 -6.07 -27.95 -43.59
N HIS A 461 -6.04 -27.97 -44.93
CA HIS A 461 -6.80 -28.96 -45.70
C HIS A 461 -6.05 -30.29 -45.56
N GLY A 462 -6.46 -31.11 -44.59
CA GLY A 462 -6.03 -32.50 -44.45
C GLY A 462 -6.93 -33.39 -45.31
N ILE A 463 -6.37 -33.93 -46.38
CA ILE A 463 -6.97 -34.89 -47.30
C ILE A 463 -7.34 -36.18 -46.54
N GLU A 464 -8.60 -36.60 -46.66
CA GLU A 464 -9.07 -37.93 -46.29
C GLU A 464 -8.37 -39.00 -47.16
N GLY A 465 -7.34 -39.64 -46.60
CA GLY A 465 -6.77 -40.86 -47.13
C GLY A 465 -7.49 -42.09 -46.58
N LYS A 466 -8.47 -42.60 -47.31
CA LYS A 466 -9.03 -43.95 -47.14
C LYS A 466 -7.90 -45.00 -47.16
N LYS A 467 -7.80 -45.82 -46.11
CA LYS A 467 -7.30 -47.20 -46.22
C LYS A 467 -8.24 -48.13 -45.47
N THR A 468 -9.00 -48.88 -46.27
CA THR A 468 -9.78 -50.05 -45.89
C THR A 468 -8.86 -51.24 -45.62
N SER A 469 -9.29 -52.06 -44.66
CA SER A 469 -8.77 -53.38 -44.32
C SER A 469 -8.88 -54.37 -45.48
N ALA A 470 -7.78 -55.07 -45.79
CA ALA A 470 -7.70 -56.47 -46.24
C ALA A 470 -6.22 -56.88 -46.20
#